data_AF-A0A1M5Z7R9-F1
#
_entry.id   AF-A0A1M5Z7R9-F1
#
_cell.length_a   1.000
_cell.length_b   1.000
_cell.length_c   1.000
_cell.angle_alpha   90.00
_cell.angle_beta   90.00
_cell.angle_gamma   90.00
#
_symmetry.space_group_name_H-M   'P 1'
#
loop_
_entity.id
_entity.type
_entity.pdbx_description
1 polymer ?
#
loop_
_entity_poly.entity_id
_entity_poly.type
_entity_poly.pdbx_seq_one_letter_code
_entity_poly.pdbx_strand_id
1 'polypeptide(L)'
;MDRFFGISTVLALTGAFFTLAYAPLKQIIEGTSKELWPGKMSIVEDGMPKNAMGVQYTVVVAMILLVSFGGEAAVKFFNKLVLMTNVAMTLPYMFISASFAAFKKNQTIKKPFKIFKSYHSALIWTVMVTFTVGFANFFTIIQPAIDGDLSSTIWSIAGPLFFSIVALLRYTNYERKPNSVTP
;
A
#
# COMPACT_ATOMS: atom_id res chain seq x y z
N MET A 1 -9.27 18.86 -32.66
CA MET A 1 -8.84 17.59 -32.03
C MET A 1 -8.63 17.75 -30.53
N ASP A 2 -8.12 18.89 -30.07
CA ASP A 2 -7.77 19.13 -28.66
C ASP A 2 -8.93 19.02 -27.67
N ARG A 3 -10.15 19.44 -28.06
CA ARG A 3 -11.36 19.29 -27.22
C ARG A 3 -11.76 17.83 -27.04
N PHE A 4 -11.65 17.02 -28.10
CA PHE A 4 -11.98 15.60 -28.04
C PHE A 4 -10.96 14.85 -27.19
N PHE A 5 -9.68 15.16 -27.34
CA PHE A 5 -8.60 14.62 -26.51
C PHE A 5 -8.76 15.02 -25.03
N GLY A 6 -9.15 16.26 -24.75
CA GLY A 6 -9.43 16.70 -23.38
C GLY A 6 -10.54 15.89 -22.71
N ILE A 7 -11.68 15.72 -23.40
CA ILE A 7 -12.80 14.93 -22.88
C ILE A 7 -12.42 13.46 -22.74
N SER A 8 -11.74 12.85 -23.72
CA SER A 8 -11.34 11.44 -23.64
C SER A 8 -10.38 11.19 -22.49
N THR A 9 -9.47 12.13 -22.21
CA THR A 9 -8.52 12.05 -21.10
C THR A 9 -9.26 12.13 -19.75
N VAL A 10 -10.21 13.06 -19.60
CA VAL A 10 -11.02 13.17 -18.38
C VAL A 10 -11.80 11.89 -18.12
N LEU A 11 -12.46 11.34 -19.14
CA LEU A 11 -13.22 10.09 -19.02
C LEU A 11 -12.33 8.90 -18.66
N ALA A 12 -11.16 8.78 -19.32
CA ALA A 12 -10.20 7.72 -19.04
C ALA A 12 -9.63 7.80 -17.61
N LEU A 13 -9.21 9.00 -17.18
CA LEU A 13 -8.69 9.22 -15.83
C LEU A 13 -9.77 9.00 -14.76
N THR A 14 -11.02 9.37 -15.04
CA THR A 14 -12.15 9.12 -14.13
C THR A 14 -12.39 7.61 -13.95
N GLY A 15 -12.39 6.84 -15.06
CA GLY A 15 -12.52 5.38 -15.00
C GLY A 15 -11.35 4.70 -14.26
N ALA A 16 -10.12 5.15 -14.52
CA ALA A 16 -8.94 4.68 -13.81
C ALA A 16 -9.01 5.00 -12.32
N PHE A 17 -9.42 6.22 -11.95
CA PHE A 17 -9.59 6.65 -10.56
C PHE A 17 -10.56 5.77 -9.80
N PHE A 18 -11.74 5.47 -10.36
CA PHE A 18 -12.70 4.58 -9.69
C PHE A 18 -12.09 3.20 -9.44
N THR A 19 -11.44 2.63 -10.44
CA THR A 19 -10.80 1.31 -10.33
C THR A 19 -9.72 1.29 -9.25
N LEU A 20 -8.83 2.29 -9.25
CA LEU A 20 -7.75 2.41 -8.28
C LEU A 20 -8.23 2.76 -6.87
N ALA A 21 -9.37 3.45 -6.74
CA ALA A 21 -9.93 3.79 -5.44
C ALA A 21 -10.56 2.58 -4.74
N TYR A 22 -11.26 1.70 -5.46
CA TYR A 22 -11.93 0.55 -4.81
C TYR A 22 -11.06 -0.71 -4.76
N ALA A 23 -10.27 -1.01 -5.79
CA ALA A 23 -9.64 -2.33 -5.92
C ALA A 23 -8.64 -2.64 -4.79
N PRO A 24 -7.71 -1.74 -4.40
CA PRO A 24 -6.76 -2.02 -3.34
C PRO A 24 -7.45 -2.21 -1.98
N LEU A 25 -8.42 -1.34 -1.66
CA LEU A 25 -9.16 -1.43 -0.40
C LEU A 25 -9.95 -2.75 -0.34
N LYS A 26 -10.64 -3.11 -1.42
CA LYS A 26 -11.38 -4.37 -1.50
C LYS A 26 -10.46 -5.57 -1.31
N GLN A 27 -9.32 -5.62 -2.02
CA GLN A 27 -8.33 -6.69 -1.89
C GLN A 27 -7.80 -6.83 -0.46
N ILE A 28 -7.54 -5.71 0.22
CA ILE A 28 -7.06 -5.68 1.60
C ILE A 28 -8.12 -6.21 2.57
N ILE A 29 -9.38 -5.76 2.44
CA ILE A 29 -10.48 -6.19 3.34
C ILE A 29 -10.83 -7.67 3.13
N GLU A 30 -10.93 -8.12 1.88
CA GLU A 30 -11.27 -9.52 1.57
C GLU A 30 -10.09 -10.48 1.80
N GLY A 31 -8.85 -9.99 1.66
CA GLY A 31 -7.63 -10.78 1.85
C GLY A 31 -7.18 -10.94 3.29
N THR A 32 -7.85 -10.31 4.26
CA THR A 32 -7.47 -10.35 5.68
C THR A 32 -8.62 -10.80 6.58
N SER A 33 -8.30 -11.33 7.77
CA SER A 33 -9.32 -11.80 8.72
C SER A 33 -10.26 -10.66 9.14
N LYS A 34 -11.57 -10.94 9.22
CA LYS A 34 -12.59 -9.94 9.57
C LYS A 34 -12.33 -9.27 10.91
N GLU A 35 -11.76 -10.01 11.85
CA GLU A 35 -11.49 -9.55 13.21
C GLU A 35 -10.31 -8.58 13.31
N LEU A 36 -9.44 -8.54 12.28
CA LEU A 36 -8.33 -7.59 12.18
C LEU A 36 -8.83 -6.16 12.03
N TRP A 37 -10.01 -5.95 11.46
CA TRP A 37 -10.57 -4.63 11.23
C TRP A 37 -11.42 -4.13 12.40
N PRO A 38 -11.41 -2.82 12.70
CA PRO A 38 -12.27 -2.26 13.72
C PRO A 38 -13.73 -2.19 13.26
N GLY A 39 -14.65 -2.52 14.17
CA GLY A 39 -16.09 -2.37 13.97
C GLY A 39 -16.61 -3.14 12.75
N LYS A 40 -17.37 -2.44 11.89
CA LYS A 40 -18.05 -3.02 10.72
C LYS A 40 -17.28 -2.87 9.40
N MET A 41 -16.01 -2.45 9.44
CA MET A 41 -15.22 -2.21 8.22
C MET A 41 -14.96 -3.48 7.40
N SER A 42 -14.88 -4.64 8.04
CA SER A 42 -14.67 -5.93 7.36
C SER A 42 -15.94 -6.58 6.80
N ILE A 43 -17.10 -5.96 7.00
CA ILE A 43 -18.36 -6.48 6.47
C ILE A 43 -18.43 -6.19 4.97
N VAL A 44 -18.54 -7.26 4.20
CA VAL A 44 -18.73 -7.23 2.74
C VAL A 44 -20.21 -7.45 2.46
N GLU A 45 -20.86 -6.46 1.86
CA GLU A 45 -22.26 -6.51 1.43
C GLU A 45 -22.31 -6.37 -0.09
N ASP A 46 -23.09 -7.22 -0.76
CA ASP A 46 -23.18 -7.25 -2.24
C ASP A 46 -21.81 -7.34 -2.94
N GLY A 47 -20.86 -8.05 -2.32
CA GLY A 47 -19.50 -8.21 -2.83
C GLY A 47 -18.63 -6.95 -2.72
N MET A 48 -18.99 -5.98 -1.87
CA MET A 48 -18.19 -4.79 -1.60
C MET A 48 -18.12 -4.43 -0.11
N PRO A 49 -16.95 -4.01 0.41
CA PRO A 49 -16.82 -3.54 1.80
C PRO A 49 -17.33 -2.10 1.95
N LYS A 50 -18.64 -1.90 1.83
CA LYS A 50 -19.31 -0.58 1.79
C LYS A 50 -18.90 0.34 2.95
N ASN A 51 -18.79 -0.22 4.16
CA ASN A 51 -18.40 0.55 5.35
C ASN A 51 -16.95 1.07 5.27
N ALA A 52 -16.00 0.22 4.85
CA ALA A 52 -14.62 0.65 4.67
C ALA A 52 -14.51 1.70 3.55
N MET A 53 -15.24 1.51 2.46
CA MET A 53 -15.29 2.47 1.35
C MET A 53 -15.87 3.81 1.77
N GLY A 54 -16.88 3.83 2.64
CA GLY A 54 -17.45 5.06 3.21
C GLY A 54 -16.45 5.83 4.07
N VAL A 55 -15.65 5.13 4.89
CA VAL A 55 -14.56 5.74 5.66
C VAL A 55 -13.51 6.34 4.72
N GLN A 56 -13.05 5.58 3.72
CA GLN A 56 -12.08 6.08 2.74
C GLN A 56 -12.60 7.31 2.00
N TYR A 57 -13.84 7.28 1.53
CA TYR A 57 -14.49 8.41 0.86
C TYR A 57 -14.47 9.66 1.74
N THR A 58 -14.87 9.53 3.01
CA THR A 58 -14.91 10.65 3.96
C THR A 58 -13.52 11.25 4.17
N VAL A 59 -12.50 10.40 4.34
CA VAL A 59 -11.11 10.84 4.48
C VAL A 59 -10.63 11.57 3.22
N VAL A 60 -10.89 11.03 2.03
CA VAL A 60 -10.48 11.65 0.77
C VAL A 60 -11.14 13.01 0.57
N VAL A 61 -12.46 13.12 0.81
CA VAL A 61 -13.17 14.40 0.70
C VAL A 61 -12.61 15.42 1.69
N ALA A 62 -12.37 15.02 2.94
CA ALA A 62 -11.77 15.90 3.95
C ALA A 62 -10.37 16.37 3.53
N MET A 63 -9.55 15.48 2.97
CA MET A 63 -8.22 15.83 2.44
C MET A 63 -8.30 16.81 1.26
N ILE A 64 -9.24 16.61 0.34
CA ILE A 64 -9.46 17.54 -0.78
C ILE A 64 -9.84 18.92 -0.24
N LEU A 65 -10.82 19.01 0.67
CA LEU A 65 -11.22 20.29 1.26
C LEU A 65 -10.07 20.97 1.99
N LEU A 66 -9.28 20.21 2.76
CA LEU A 66 -8.13 20.72 3.49
C LEU A 66 -7.07 21.29 2.53
N VAL A 67 -6.77 20.60 1.43
CA VAL A 67 -5.79 21.09 0.44
C VAL A 67 -6.33 22.26 -0.36
N SER A 68 -7.62 22.24 -0.72
CA SER A 68 -8.25 23.30 -1.51
C SER A 68 -8.41 24.61 -0.74
N PHE A 69 -8.65 24.56 0.58
CA PHE A 69 -8.96 25.75 1.38
C PHE A 69 -7.97 26.04 2.51
N GLY A 70 -7.04 25.13 2.83
CA GLY A 70 -6.15 25.21 3.99
C GLY A 70 -4.82 25.95 3.77
N GLY A 71 -4.59 26.54 2.59
CA GLY A 71 -3.40 27.33 2.28
C GLY A 71 -2.10 26.51 2.21
N GLU A 72 -0.95 27.21 2.22
CA GLU A 72 0.37 26.57 2.01
C GLU A 72 0.71 25.50 3.05
N ALA A 73 0.29 25.68 4.31
CA ALA A 73 0.57 24.72 5.38
C ALA A 73 -0.13 23.37 5.10
N ALA A 74 -1.37 23.40 4.62
CA ALA A 74 -2.12 22.22 4.24
C ALA A 74 -1.49 21.48 3.04
N VAL A 75 -1.04 22.22 2.03
CA VAL A 75 -0.33 21.65 0.87
C VAL A 75 0.97 21.00 1.30
N LYS A 76 1.77 21.64 2.16
CA LYS A 76 3.01 21.06 2.70
C LYS A 76 2.74 19.79 3.51
N PHE A 77 1.69 19.77 4.33
CA PHE A 77 1.29 18.57 5.06
C PHE A 77 0.88 17.43 4.12
N PHE A 78 0.08 17.72 3.10
CA PHE A 78 -0.31 16.73 2.08
C PHE A 78 0.92 16.15 1.35
N ASN A 79 1.87 17.00 0.95
CA ASN A 79 3.09 16.55 0.29
C ASN A 79 3.90 15.58 1.18
N LYS A 80 3.93 15.81 2.50
CA LYS A 80 4.55 14.86 3.44
C LYS A 80 3.81 13.52 3.46
N LEU A 81 2.48 13.51 3.45
CA LEU A 81 1.70 12.26 3.38
C LEU A 81 1.92 11.50 2.07
N VAL A 82 2.02 12.22 0.95
CA VAL A 82 2.37 11.62 -0.36
C VAL A 82 3.74 10.98 -0.29
N LEU A 83 4.73 11.67 0.29
CA LEU A 83 6.08 11.15 0.43
C LEU A 83 6.15 9.89 1.31
N MET A 84 5.43 9.87 2.45
CA MET A 84 5.27 8.68 3.28
C MET A 84 4.68 7.50 2.49
N THR A 85 3.69 7.79 1.64
CA THR A 85 3.02 6.79 0.81
C THR A 85 3.95 6.23 -0.26
N ASN A 86 4.82 7.04 -0.85
CA ASN A 86 5.80 6.58 -1.85
C ASN A 86 6.74 5.52 -1.27
N VAL A 87 7.22 5.71 -0.04
CA VAL A 87 8.03 4.69 0.66
C VAL A 87 7.18 3.47 0.98
N ALA A 88 6.00 3.66 1.60
CA ALA A 88 5.14 2.57 2.01
C ALA A 88 4.67 1.67 0.85
N MET A 89 4.39 2.23 -0.32
CA MET A 89 3.90 1.50 -1.50
C MET A 89 4.88 0.44 -1.99
N THR A 90 6.18 0.65 -1.75
CA THR A 90 7.22 -0.25 -2.27
C THR A 90 7.57 -1.39 -1.32
N LEU A 91 7.22 -1.27 -0.03
CA LEU A 91 7.50 -2.29 0.99
C LEU A 91 6.85 -3.65 0.67
N PRO A 92 5.57 -3.74 0.25
CA PRO A 92 4.97 -5.02 -0.14
C PRO A 92 5.75 -5.73 -1.25
N TYR A 93 6.22 -4.98 -2.26
CA TYR A 93 6.99 -5.57 -3.35
C TYR A 93 8.34 -6.10 -2.88
N MET A 94 8.99 -5.42 -1.92
CA MET A 94 10.24 -5.87 -1.33
C MET A 94 10.06 -7.16 -0.52
N PHE A 95 8.96 -7.31 0.24
CA PHE A 95 8.65 -8.55 0.95
C PHE A 95 8.35 -9.71 -0.02
N ILE A 96 7.59 -9.44 -1.09
CA ILE A 96 7.29 -10.44 -2.12
C ILE A 96 8.58 -10.88 -2.82
N SER A 97 9.44 -9.95 -3.23
CA SER A 97 10.70 -10.29 -3.89
C SER A 97 11.61 -11.08 -2.95
N ALA A 98 11.80 -10.62 -1.71
CA ALA A 98 12.68 -11.28 -0.73
C ALA A 98 12.22 -12.71 -0.38
N SER A 99 10.91 -12.94 -0.28
CA SER A 99 10.36 -14.26 0.02
C SER A 99 10.37 -15.23 -1.18
N PHE A 100 10.56 -14.73 -2.40
CA PHE A 100 10.45 -15.51 -3.63
C PHE A 100 11.44 -16.68 -3.71
N ALA A 101 12.70 -16.46 -3.35
CA ALA A 101 13.71 -17.52 -3.35
C ALA A 101 13.36 -18.64 -2.36
N ALA A 102 12.94 -18.29 -1.15
CA ALA A 102 12.50 -19.27 -0.14
C ALA A 102 11.26 -20.05 -0.61
N PHE A 103 10.28 -19.36 -1.18
CA PHE A 103 9.11 -19.98 -1.82
C PHE A 103 9.50 -20.93 -2.95
N LYS A 104 10.49 -20.58 -3.78
CA LYS A 104 10.98 -21.42 -4.87
C LYS A 104 11.64 -22.70 -4.36
N LYS A 105 12.42 -22.61 -3.28
CA LYS A 105 13.12 -23.74 -2.65
C LYS A 105 12.14 -24.74 -2.00
N ASN A 106 11.06 -24.24 -1.41
CA ASN A 106 10.09 -25.05 -0.69
C ASN A 106 9.33 -25.98 -1.66
N GLN A 107 9.50 -27.31 -1.57
CA GLN A 107 8.82 -28.27 -2.46
C GLN A 107 7.43 -28.72 -1.98
N THR A 108 7.07 -28.43 -0.73
CA THR A 108 5.75 -28.77 -0.16
C THR A 108 4.63 -27.93 -0.75
N ILE A 109 4.94 -26.73 -1.27
CA ILE A 109 3.97 -25.87 -1.94
C ILE A 109 3.83 -26.28 -3.41
N LYS A 110 2.61 -26.72 -3.81
CA LYS A 110 2.26 -26.96 -5.21
C LYS A 110 2.32 -25.64 -5.98
N LYS A 111 3.19 -25.58 -7.00
CA LYS A 111 3.37 -24.39 -7.85
C LYS A 111 2.66 -24.63 -9.17
N PRO A 112 1.44 -24.09 -9.38
CA PRO A 112 0.67 -24.31 -10.61
C PRO A 112 1.36 -23.68 -11.83
N PHE A 113 2.21 -22.68 -11.61
CA PHE A 113 2.99 -22.01 -12.64
C PHE A 113 4.45 -21.84 -12.20
N LYS A 114 5.41 -22.11 -13.10
CA LYS A 114 6.85 -22.01 -12.83
C LYS A 114 7.55 -21.28 -13.97
N ILE A 115 7.80 -19.98 -13.80
CA ILE A 115 8.57 -19.17 -14.77
C ILE A 115 10.05 -19.54 -14.71
N PHE A 116 10.67 -19.47 -13.52
CA PHE A 116 12.07 -19.82 -13.35
C PHE A 116 12.22 -21.33 -13.19
N LYS A 117 12.99 -21.99 -14.07
CA LYS A 117 13.22 -23.43 -14.00
C LYS A 117 14.25 -23.79 -12.92
N SER A 118 15.33 -23.02 -12.78
CA SER A 118 16.37 -23.26 -11.77
C SER A 118 16.23 -22.38 -10.52
N TYR A 119 16.64 -22.91 -9.37
CA TYR A 119 16.73 -22.14 -8.12
C TYR A 119 17.78 -21.03 -8.23
N HIS A 120 18.90 -21.29 -8.89
CA HIS A 120 19.99 -20.33 -9.04
C HIS A 120 19.53 -19.06 -9.79
N SER A 121 18.78 -19.23 -10.89
CA SER A 121 18.20 -18.09 -11.61
C SER A 121 17.20 -17.33 -10.75
N ALA A 122 16.31 -18.04 -10.05
CA ALA A 122 15.36 -17.40 -9.13
C ALA A 122 16.05 -16.61 -8.02
N LEU A 123 17.18 -17.12 -7.48
CA LEU A 123 17.97 -16.46 -6.45
C LEU A 123 18.62 -15.17 -6.98
N ILE A 124 19.26 -15.21 -8.16
CA ILE A 124 19.87 -14.02 -8.78
C ILE A 124 18.83 -12.92 -8.97
N TRP A 125 17.68 -13.25 -9.58
CA TRP A 125 16.62 -12.27 -9.82
C TRP A 125 15.98 -11.75 -8.53
N THR A 126 15.82 -12.61 -7.53
CA THR A 126 15.35 -12.20 -6.18
C THR A 126 16.28 -11.15 -5.58
N VAL A 127 17.58 -11.43 -5.56
CA VAL A 127 18.59 -10.52 -5.00
C VAL A 127 18.60 -9.20 -5.78
N MET A 128 18.63 -9.28 -7.11
CA MET A 128 18.66 -8.09 -7.97
C MET A 128 17.43 -7.19 -7.75
N VAL A 129 16.21 -7.73 -7.78
CA VAL A 129 14.98 -6.95 -7.57
C VAL A 129 14.92 -6.38 -6.16
N THR A 130 15.21 -7.19 -5.14
CA THR A 130 15.19 -6.75 -3.74
C THR A 130 16.20 -5.63 -3.51
N PHE A 131 17.41 -5.74 -4.07
CA PHE A 131 18.44 -4.72 -3.98
C PHE A 131 18.03 -3.43 -4.70
N THR A 132 17.51 -3.50 -5.93
CA THR A 132 17.05 -2.32 -6.68
C THR A 132 15.94 -1.58 -5.95
N VAL A 133 14.93 -2.30 -5.44
CA VAL A 133 13.82 -1.68 -4.70
C VAL A 133 14.32 -1.11 -3.36
N GLY A 134 15.23 -1.81 -2.67
CA GLY A 134 15.86 -1.33 -1.44
C GLY A 134 16.67 -0.05 -1.66
N PHE A 135 17.45 -0.01 -2.73
CA PHE A 135 18.24 1.16 -3.13
C PHE A 135 17.33 2.35 -3.49
N ALA A 136 16.26 2.12 -4.26
CA ALA A 136 15.27 3.16 -4.58
C ALA A 136 14.60 3.74 -3.32
N ASN A 137 14.27 2.90 -2.34
CA ASN A 137 13.74 3.36 -1.05
C ASN A 137 14.76 4.20 -0.27
N PHE A 138 15.99 3.72 -0.19
CA PHE A 138 17.08 4.45 0.48
C PHE A 138 17.24 5.86 -0.10
N PHE A 139 17.27 5.98 -1.43
CA PHE A 139 17.33 7.29 -2.10
C PHE A 139 16.07 8.12 -1.88
N THR A 140 14.88 7.53 -1.96
CA THR A 140 13.61 8.25 -1.70
C THR A 140 13.56 8.85 -0.29
N ILE A 141 14.18 8.18 0.69
CA ILE A 141 14.26 8.66 2.07
C ILE A 141 15.32 9.74 2.23
N ILE A 142 16.50 9.60 1.61
CA ILE A 142 17.64 10.49 1.84
C ILE A 142 17.63 11.73 0.95
N GLN A 143 17.08 11.65 -0.26
CA GLN A 143 17.08 12.74 -1.22
C GLN A 143 16.49 14.05 -0.63
N PRO A 144 15.35 14.04 0.10
CA PRO A 144 14.85 15.27 0.74
C PRO A 144 15.87 15.91 1.70
N ALA A 145 16.64 15.13 2.47
CA ALA A 145 17.67 15.66 3.36
C ALA A 145 18.88 16.24 2.60
N ILE A 146 19.26 15.64 1.47
CA ILE A 146 20.30 16.19 0.57
C ILE A 146 19.86 17.56 0.03
N ASP A 147 18.57 17.70 -0.29
CA ASP A 147 17.97 18.93 -0.79
C ASP A 147 17.63 19.95 0.32
N GLY A 148 18.01 19.68 1.58
CA GLY A 148 17.83 20.57 2.73
C GLY A 148 16.50 20.42 3.48
N ASP A 149 15.62 19.50 3.07
CA ASP A 149 14.35 19.18 3.74
C ASP A 149 14.46 17.95 4.64
N LEU A 150 15.14 18.13 5.78
CA LEU A 150 15.30 17.10 6.80
C LEU A 150 13.95 16.63 7.36
N SER A 151 12.95 17.52 7.42
CA SER A 151 11.62 17.19 7.90
C SER A 151 11.00 16.10 7.03
N SER A 152 11.05 16.24 5.70
CA SER A 152 10.49 15.26 4.79
C SER A 152 11.16 13.89 4.92
N THR A 153 12.48 13.83 5.09
CA THR A 153 13.19 12.57 5.38
C THR A 153 12.72 11.90 6.68
N ILE A 154 12.57 12.67 7.77
CA ILE A 154 12.06 12.13 9.04
C ILE A 154 10.66 11.53 8.83
N TRP A 155 9.79 12.25 8.14
CA TRP A 155 8.43 11.81 7.86
C TRP A 155 8.40 10.55 6.97
N SER A 156 9.25 10.46 5.94
CA SER A 156 9.39 9.27 5.08
C SER A 156 9.68 7.98 5.85
N ILE A 157 10.37 8.07 6.98
CA ILE A 157 10.67 6.93 7.86
C ILE A 157 9.56 6.77 8.91
N ALA A 158 9.19 7.88 9.56
CA ALA A 158 8.26 7.87 10.69
C ALA A 158 6.88 7.38 10.30
N GLY A 159 6.36 7.75 9.12
CA GLY A 159 5.05 7.33 8.63
C GLY A 159 4.93 5.81 8.54
N PRO A 160 5.72 5.14 7.67
CA PRO A 160 5.70 3.68 7.55
C PRO A 160 5.96 2.96 8.88
N LEU A 161 6.87 3.46 9.71
CA LEU A 161 7.17 2.87 11.01
C LEU A 161 5.96 2.95 11.96
N PHE A 162 5.34 4.12 12.07
CA PHE A 162 4.16 4.33 12.91
C PHE A 162 3.02 3.42 12.48
N PHE A 163 2.67 3.39 11.18
CA PHE A 163 1.61 2.52 10.68
C PHE A 163 1.93 1.03 10.85
N SER A 164 3.20 0.64 10.73
CA SER A 164 3.64 -0.74 11.01
C SER A 164 3.43 -1.12 12.48
N ILE A 165 3.77 -0.23 13.41
CA ILE A 165 3.54 -0.45 14.85
C ILE A 165 2.04 -0.59 15.12
N VAL A 166 1.21 0.32 14.59
CA VAL A 166 -0.25 0.25 14.73
C VAL A 166 -0.80 -1.06 14.16
N ALA A 167 -0.33 -1.49 12.99
CA ALA A 167 -0.72 -2.75 12.38
C ALA A 167 -0.33 -3.95 13.25
N LEU A 168 0.89 -3.97 13.80
CA LEU A 168 1.37 -5.04 14.70
C LEU A 168 0.59 -5.08 16.01
N LEU A 169 0.26 -3.93 16.59
CA LEU A 169 -0.61 -3.86 17.78
C LEU A 169 -2.00 -4.43 17.48
N ARG A 170 -2.56 -4.13 16.30
CA ARG A 170 -3.86 -4.68 15.91
C ARG A 170 -3.79 -6.19 15.66
N TYR A 171 -2.73 -6.65 15.01
CA TYR A 171 -2.47 -8.07 14.74
C TYR A 171 -2.27 -8.88 16.02
N THR A 172 -1.45 -8.40 16.96
CA THR A 172 -1.23 -9.07 18.25
C THR A 172 -2.49 -9.11 19.11
N ASN A 173 -3.30 -8.05 19.08
CA ASN A 173 -4.62 -8.06 19.73
C ASN A 173 -5.58 -9.06 19.08
N TYR A 174 -5.47 -9.28 17.78
CA TYR A 174 -6.21 -10.32 17.08
C TYR A 174 -5.73 -11.73 17.50
N GLU A 175 -4.43 -12.01 17.48
CA GLU A 175 -3.88 -13.32 17.89
C GLU A 175 -4.21 -13.69 19.34
N ARG A 176 -4.32 -12.70 20.22
CA ARG A 176 -4.66 -12.91 21.64
C ARG A 176 -6.14 -13.21 21.88
N LYS A 177 -7.01 -13.03 20.90
CA LYS A 177 -8.41 -13.45 21.04
C LYS A 177 -8.45 -14.98 20.98
N PRO A 178 -8.94 -15.67 22.02
CA PRO A 178 -9.11 -17.11 21.97
C PRO A 178 -10.04 -17.44 20.81
N ASN A 179 -9.53 -18.24 19.87
CA ASN A 179 -10.16 -18.58 18.59
C ASN A 179 -11.68 -18.79 18.73
N SER A 180 -12.50 -17.90 18.17
CA SER A 180 -13.71 -18.37 17.49
C SER A 180 -13.26 -18.98 16.16
N VAL A 181 -12.74 -20.21 16.26
CA VAL A 181 -12.67 -21.11 15.12
C VAL A 181 -14.08 -21.15 14.53
N THR A 182 -14.28 -20.60 13.35
CA THR A 182 -15.33 -21.09 12.46
C THR A 182 -14.79 -21.10 11.03
N PRO A 183 -15.12 -22.16 10.27
CA PRO A 183 -14.39 -22.66 9.10
C PRO A 183 -14.42 -21.73 7.87
#